data_AF-A0A1I5WEU6-F1
#
_entry.id   AF-A0A1I5WEU6-F1
#
_cell.length_a   1.000
_cell.length_b   1.000
_cell.length_c   1.000
_cell.angle_alpha   90.00
_cell.angle_beta   90.00
_cell.angle_gamma   90.00
#
_symmetry.space_group_name_H-M   'P 1'
#
loop_
_entity.id
_entity.type
_entity.pdbx_description
1 polymer ?
#
loop_
_entity_poly.entity_id
_entity_poly.type
_entity_poly.pdbx_seq_one_letter_code
_entity_poly.pdbx_strand_id
1 'polypeptide(L)'
;MSRQNLLEVAAYENGTTETNSNLTKYGEWYGLNGVKWCAIFVSWVFHHAGYPLGQIDKPKGFHYCPSGYMHWKEKGCFTDDPQPGDIILYDFHKQSGQIADHTGIFVRWIKRGSSFEAWEGNTSKHGDTDGGHVMLQDRYINSVRAFVNPEVYGYNF
;
A
#
# COMPACT_ATOMS: atom_id res chain seq x y z
N MET A 1 1.68 1.05 -19.98
CA MET A 1 2.21 1.40 -18.64
C MET A 1 2.93 0.19 -18.09
N SER A 2 3.85 0.34 -17.14
CA SER A 2 4.61 -0.79 -16.55
C SER A 2 4.59 -0.73 -15.02
N ARG A 3 4.83 -1.87 -14.37
CA ARG A 3 5.02 -1.94 -12.91
C ARG A 3 6.17 -1.06 -12.42
N GLN A 4 7.17 -0.82 -13.27
CA GLN A 4 8.26 0.12 -13.01
C GLN A 4 7.75 1.56 -12.87
N ASN A 5 6.84 2.01 -13.74
CA ASN A 5 6.23 3.36 -13.63
C ASN A 5 5.51 3.53 -12.29
N LEU A 6 4.88 2.47 -11.77
CA LEU A 6 4.21 2.51 -10.47
C LEU A 6 5.18 2.74 -9.31
N LEU A 7 6.37 2.12 -9.36
CA LEU A 7 7.42 2.37 -8.37
C LEU A 7 8.03 3.76 -8.49
N GLU A 8 8.14 4.29 -9.71
CA GLU A 8 8.62 5.66 -9.95
C GLU A 8 7.65 6.71 -9.40
N VAL A 9 6.34 6.52 -9.60
CA VAL A 9 5.31 7.38 -9.00
C VAL A 9 5.40 7.34 -7.48
N ALA A 10 5.55 6.16 -6.87
CA ALA A 10 5.72 6.04 -5.42
C ALA A 10 7.00 6.71 -4.91
N ALA A 11 8.12 6.52 -5.63
CA ALA A 11 9.41 7.08 -5.26
C ALA A 11 9.44 8.60 -5.35
N TYR A 12 8.72 9.19 -6.30
CA TYR A 12 8.60 10.65 -6.44
C TYR A 12 7.94 11.30 -5.23
N GLU A 13 7.15 10.53 -4.49
CA GLU A 13 6.46 11.01 -3.30
C GLU A 13 7.29 10.95 -2.01
N ASN A 14 8.50 10.36 -2.06
CA ASN A 14 9.38 10.23 -0.90
C ASN A 14 9.63 11.56 -0.20
N GLY A 15 9.48 11.58 1.13
CA GLY A 15 9.63 12.78 1.95
C GLY A 15 8.38 13.66 2.04
N THR A 16 7.32 13.36 1.29
CA THR A 16 6.02 14.02 1.49
C THR A 16 5.56 13.82 2.92
N THR A 17 5.14 14.90 3.55
CA THR A 17 4.68 14.93 4.94
C THR A 17 3.30 15.56 5.02
N GLU A 18 2.45 15.07 5.91
CA GLU A 18 1.17 15.72 6.22
C GLU A 18 1.37 17.10 6.86
N THR A 19 0.48 18.07 6.60
CA THR A 19 0.65 19.45 7.09
C THR A 19 -0.05 19.73 8.42
N ASN A 20 -0.90 18.80 8.88
CA ASN A 20 -1.62 18.73 10.18
C ASN A 20 -2.03 17.26 10.37
N SER A 21 -2.79 16.91 11.44
CA SER A 21 -3.32 15.55 11.68
C SER A 21 -3.96 14.95 10.42
N ASN A 22 -3.18 14.16 9.68
CA ASN A 22 -3.54 13.47 8.46
C ASN A 22 -4.05 14.31 7.27
N LEU A 23 -3.69 15.59 7.17
CA LEU A 23 -4.00 16.40 5.97
C LEU A 23 -2.96 16.17 4.87
N THR A 24 -3.38 15.62 3.73
CA THR A 24 -2.49 15.29 2.59
C THR A 24 -3.18 15.53 1.24
N LYS A 25 -2.37 15.77 0.19
CA LYS A 25 -2.87 15.83 -1.20
C LYS A 25 -3.57 14.53 -1.64
N TYR A 26 -3.19 13.40 -1.03
CA TYR A 26 -3.81 12.10 -1.31
C TYR A 26 -5.22 12.04 -0.72
N GLY A 27 -5.40 12.48 0.53
CA GLY A 27 -6.70 12.58 1.18
C GLY A 27 -7.65 13.53 0.44
N GLU A 28 -7.14 14.69 0.00
CA GLU A 28 -7.89 15.63 -0.84
C GLU A 28 -8.32 14.98 -2.16
N TRP A 29 -7.38 14.35 -2.87
CA TRP A 29 -7.69 13.63 -4.10
C TRP A 29 -8.72 12.54 -3.87
N TYR A 30 -8.64 11.78 -2.78
CA TYR A 30 -9.57 10.68 -2.50
C TYR A 30 -10.96 11.17 -2.08
N GLY A 31 -11.05 12.41 -1.57
CA GLY A 31 -12.26 12.96 -0.95
C GLY A 31 -12.44 12.55 0.52
N LEU A 32 -11.38 12.08 1.17
CA LEU A 32 -11.30 11.75 2.60
C LEU A 32 -9.98 12.31 3.14
N ASN A 33 -9.95 13.60 3.46
CA ASN A 33 -8.78 14.26 4.02
C ASN A 33 -8.87 14.31 5.56
N GLY A 34 -7.73 14.24 6.26
CA GLY A 34 -7.71 14.22 7.74
C GLY A 34 -7.92 12.84 8.36
N VAL A 35 -7.73 11.76 7.60
CA VAL A 35 -7.81 10.37 8.07
C VAL A 35 -6.52 9.62 7.76
N LYS A 36 -6.26 8.51 8.46
CA LYS A 36 -5.13 7.61 8.14
C LYS A 36 -5.09 7.31 6.65
N TRP A 37 -3.96 7.56 6.01
CA TRP A 37 -3.88 7.70 4.56
C TRP A 37 -2.96 6.68 3.87
N CYS A 38 -2.54 5.62 4.56
CA CYS A 38 -1.70 4.55 3.98
C CYS A 38 -2.36 3.89 2.74
N ALA A 39 -3.60 3.42 2.89
CA ALA A 39 -4.37 2.84 1.78
C ALA A 39 -4.74 3.86 0.71
N ILE A 40 -5.03 5.10 1.12
CA ILE A 40 -5.31 6.20 0.21
C ILE A 40 -4.08 6.50 -0.66
N PHE A 41 -2.88 6.50 -0.09
CA PHE A 41 -1.62 6.66 -0.81
C PHE A 41 -1.41 5.55 -1.85
N VAL A 42 -1.59 4.28 -1.47
CA VAL A 42 -1.48 3.17 -2.43
C VAL A 42 -2.49 3.34 -3.57
N SER A 43 -3.75 3.63 -3.25
CA SER A 43 -4.77 3.93 -4.27
C SER A 43 -4.39 5.09 -5.19
N TRP A 44 -3.81 6.16 -4.63
CA TRP A 44 -3.34 7.33 -5.37
C TRP A 44 -2.20 6.97 -6.33
N VAL A 45 -1.20 6.23 -5.84
CA VAL A 45 -0.05 5.78 -6.65
C VAL A 45 -0.53 4.92 -7.81
N PHE A 46 -1.38 3.92 -7.54
CA PHE A 46 -1.94 3.05 -8.56
C PHE A 46 -2.71 3.84 -9.62
N HIS A 47 -3.53 4.80 -9.22
CA HIS A 47 -4.25 5.66 -10.16
C HIS A 47 -3.32 6.48 -11.05
N HIS A 48 -2.31 7.15 -10.47
CA HIS A 48 -1.40 8.04 -11.20
C HIS A 48 -0.35 7.27 -12.02
N ALA A 49 -0.10 6.00 -11.68
CA ALA A 49 0.65 5.07 -12.52
C ALA A 49 -0.20 4.47 -13.67
N GLY A 50 -1.50 4.79 -13.69
CA GLY A 50 -2.52 4.35 -14.64
C GLY A 50 -2.97 2.89 -14.50
N TYR A 51 -2.87 2.36 -13.29
CA TYR A 51 -3.43 1.09 -12.87
C TYR A 51 -4.50 1.29 -11.79
N PRO A 52 -5.57 2.07 -12.04
CA PRO A 52 -6.55 2.37 -11.01
C PRO A 52 -7.15 1.09 -10.43
N LEU A 53 -7.17 0.97 -9.10
CA LEU A 53 -7.67 -0.22 -8.38
C LEU A 53 -9.18 -0.44 -8.52
N GLY A 54 -9.91 0.54 -9.05
CA GLY A 54 -11.34 0.47 -9.26
C GLY A 54 -12.15 0.57 -7.97
N GLN A 55 -13.37 0.03 -8.00
CA GLN A 55 -14.29 0.07 -6.87
C GLN A 55 -13.91 -0.98 -5.82
N ILE A 56 -13.28 -0.54 -4.72
CA ILE A 56 -13.08 -1.36 -3.51
C ILE A 56 -13.91 -0.77 -2.37
N ASP A 57 -13.49 0.35 -1.80
CA ASP A 57 -14.31 1.15 -0.88
C ASP A 57 -15.04 2.29 -1.62
N LYS A 58 -14.35 2.90 -2.60
CA LYS A 58 -14.85 3.95 -3.49
C LYS A 58 -14.32 3.72 -4.91
N PRO A 59 -14.80 4.45 -5.93
CA PRO A 59 -14.31 4.29 -7.31
C PRO A 59 -12.80 4.56 -7.48
N LYS A 60 -12.18 5.23 -6.50
CA LYS A 60 -10.75 5.57 -6.48
C LYS A 60 -9.87 4.49 -5.83
N GLY A 61 -10.42 3.35 -5.43
CA GLY A 61 -9.70 2.27 -4.78
C GLY A 61 -10.19 1.99 -3.36
N PHE A 62 -9.23 1.71 -2.48
CA PHE A 62 -9.46 1.40 -1.07
C PHE A 62 -8.87 2.48 -0.17
N HIS A 63 -9.53 2.72 0.96
CA HIS A 63 -9.03 3.57 2.04
C HIS A 63 -8.98 2.82 3.38
N TYR A 64 -9.47 1.58 3.42
CA TYR A 64 -9.47 0.75 4.61
C TYR A 64 -8.78 -0.61 4.34
N CYS A 65 -7.69 -0.90 5.04
CA CYS A 65 -6.87 -2.10 4.81
C CYS A 65 -7.66 -3.42 4.92
N PRO A 66 -8.59 -3.59 5.90
CA PRO A 66 -9.43 -4.79 5.95
C PRO A 66 -10.35 -4.96 4.74
N SER A 67 -10.88 -3.86 4.17
CA SER A 67 -11.67 -3.93 2.92
C SER A 67 -10.81 -4.43 1.76
N GLY A 68 -9.59 -3.89 1.62
CA GLY A 68 -8.63 -4.36 0.62
C GLY A 68 -8.31 -5.86 0.79
N TYR A 69 -8.03 -6.29 2.02
CA TYR A 69 -7.80 -7.71 2.32
C TYR A 69 -8.96 -8.60 1.86
N MET A 70 -10.19 -8.26 2.24
CA MET A 70 -11.36 -9.05 1.88
C MET A 70 -11.59 -9.09 0.37
N HIS A 71 -11.47 -7.94 -0.30
CA HIS A 71 -11.60 -7.83 -1.74
C HIS A 71 -10.62 -8.75 -2.48
N TRP A 72 -9.32 -8.64 -2.19
CA TRP A 72 -8.30 -9.44 -2.89
C TRP A 72 -8.29 -10.91 -2.49
N LYS A 73 -8.77 -11.23 -1.28
CA LYS A 73 -9.02 -12.62 -0.88
C LYS A 73 -10.13 -13.23 -1.73
N GLU A 74 -11.27 -12.54 -1.87
CA GLU A 74 -12.41 -13.01 -2.68
C GLU A 74 -12.04 -13.16 -4.16
N LYS A 75 -11.16 -12.29 -4.66
CA LYS A 75 -10.63 -12.32 -6.03
C LYS A 75 -9.48 -13.30 -6.27
N GLY A 76 -8.98 -13.98 -5.23
CA GLY A 76 -7.84 -14.90 -5.36
C GLY A 76 -6.54 -14.23 -5.80
N CYS A 77 -6.34 -12.96 -5.45
CA CYS A 77 -5.16 -12.16 -5.87
C CYS A 77 -3.95 -12.31 -4.93
N PHE A 78 -4.03 -13.16 -3.90
CA PHE A 78 -2.93 -13.36 -2.97
C PHE A 78 -1.80 -14.16 -3.63
N THR A 79 -0.56 -13.79 -3.31
CA THR A 79 0.65 -14.44 -3.85
C THR A 79 1.67 -14.68 -2.75
N ASP A 80 2.45 -15.75 -2.89
CA ASP A 80 3.61 -16.05 -2.04
C ASP A 80 4.94 -15.62 -2.70
N ASP A 81 4.90 -15.19 -3.97
CA ASP A 81 6.06 -14.73 -4.73
C ASP A 81 5.85 -13.29 -5.23
N PRO A 82 5.91 -12.29 -4.33
CA PRO A 82 5.64 -10.90 -4.68
C PRO A 82 6.64 -10.36 -5.69
N GLN A 83 6.13 -9.58 -6.64
CA GLN A 83 6.89 -8.88 -7.66
C GLN A 83 6.92 -7.38 -7.38
N PRO A 84 7.95 -6.64 -7.84
CA PRO A 84 8.01 -5.18 -7.73
C PRO A 84 6.69 -4.53 -8.22
N GLY A 85 6.04 -3.73 -7.37
CA GLY A 85 4.73 -3.13 -7.60
C GLY A 85 3.52 -3.90 -7.04
N ASP A 86 3.72 -5.05 -6.39
CA ASP A 86 2.63 -5.74 -5.69
C ASP A 86 2.24 -4.98 -4.43
N ILE A 87 0.98 -5.14 -4.02
CA ILE A 87 0.47 -4.52 -2.80
C ILE A 87 0.83 -5.43 -1.62
N ILE A 88 1.19 -4.81 -0.50
CA ILE A 88 1.43 -5.50 0.76
C ILE A 88 0.34 -5.08 1.73
N LEU A 89 -0.26 -6.05 2.42
CA LEU A 89 -1.13 -5.82 3.56
C LEU A 89 -0.41 -6.29 4.81
N TYR A 90 -0.33 -5.42 5.81
CA TYR A 90 0.35 -5.67 7.06
C TYR A 90 -0.62 -5.89 8.21
N ASP A 91 -0.19 -6.68 9.18
CA ASP A 91 -0.86 -6.90 10.46
C ASP A 91 0.19 -6.71 11.57
N PHE A 92 0.33 -5.44 11.97
CA PHE A 92 1.31 -5.04 12.98
C PHE A 92 0.78 -5.28 14.40
N HIS A 93 -0.54 -5.22 14.56
CA HIS A 93 -1.22 -5.38 15.83
C HIS A 93 -2.07 -6.65 15.85
N LYS A 94 -1.43 -7.81 15.69
CA LYS A 94 -2.07 -9.14 15.66
C LYS A 94 -3.02 -9.41 16.83
N GLN A 95 -2.77 -8.77 17.98
CA GLN A 95 -3.59 -8.94 19.19
C GLN A 95 -4.89 -8.12 19.16
N SER A 96 -5.00 -7.13 18.26
CA SER A 96 -6.20 -6.27 18.14
C SER A 96 -7.40 -6.99 17.51
N GLY A 97 -7.16 -8.11 16.82
CA GLY A 97 -8.17 -8.84 16.05
C GLY A 97 -8.52 -8.20 14.70
N GLN A 98 -7.91 -7.06 14.35
CA GLN A 98 -8.01 -6.49 13.00
C GLN A 98 -7.23 -7.35 12.01
N ILE A 99 -7.76 -7.48 10.79
CA ILE A 99 -7.21 -8.41 9.78
C ILE A 99 -5.99 -7.81 9.07
N ALA A 100 -5.95 -6.49 8.91
CA ALA A 100 -4.83 -5.74 8.37
C ALA A 100 -4.91 -4.26 8.81
N ASP A 101 -3.78 -3.68 9.19
CA ASP A 101 -3.71 -2.37 9.86
C ASP A 101 -2.98 -1.32 9.00
N HIS A 102 -2.17 -1.79 8.05
CA HIS A 102 -1.34 -0.95 7.20
C HIS A 102 -1.12 -1.58 5.82
N THR A 103 -0.60 -0.80 4.87
CA THR A 103 -0.34 -1.27 3.51
C THR A 103 0.82 -0.52 2.88
N GLY A 104 1.45 -1.13 1.88
CA GLY A 104 2.55 -0.57 1.12
C GLY A 104 2.65 -1.19 -0.28
N ILE A 105 3.67 -0.77 -1.01
CA ILE A 105 3.97 -1.24 -2.36
C ILE A 105 5.32 -1.94 -2.33
N PHE A 106 5.35 -3.22 -2.64
CA PHE A 106 6.56 -4.03 -2.65
C PHE A 106 7.55 -3.52 -3.70
N VAL A 107 8.79 -3.23 -3.31
CA VAL A 107 9.85 -2.80 -4.21
C VAL A 107 10.71 -3.99 -4.61
N ARG A 108 11.33 -4.64 -3.63
CA ARG A 108 12.24 -5.78 -3.85
C ARG A 108 12.55 -6.51 -2.55
N TRP A 109 13.03 -7.75 -2.67
CA TRP A 109 13.65 -8.45 -1.56
C TRP A 109 15.00 -7.82 -1.19
N ILE A 110 15.26 -7.67 0.11
CA ILE A 110 16.59 -7.47 0.70
C ILE A 110 17.21 -8.84 0.95
N LYS A 111 16.45 -9.71 1.62
CA LYS A 111 16.72 -11.14 1.80
C LYS A 111 15.46 -11.92 1.46
N ARG A 112 15.49 -12.70 0.38
CA ARG A 112 14.34 -13.46 -0.12
C ARG A 112 13.72 -14.32 0.99
N GLY A 113 12.40 -14.22 1.17
CA GLY A 113 11.66 -14.95 2.20
C GLY A 113 11.86 -14.43 3.63
N SER A 114 12.49 -13.26 3.81
CA SER A 114 12.78 -12.74 5.15
C SER A 114 12.53 -11.23 5.26
N SER A 115 13.20 -10.42 4.44
CA SER A 115 13.10 -8.95 4.49
C SER A 115 13.08 -8.32 3.11
N PHE A 116 12.41 -7.18 2.98
CA PHE A 116 12.16 -6.50 1.72
C PHE A 116 12.03 -4.99 1.91
N GLU A 117 12.09 -4.26 0.81
CA GLU A 117 11.81 -2.83 0.75
C GLU A 117 10.39 -2.59 0.24
N ALA A 118 9.71 -1.60 0.81
CA ALA A 118 8.38 -1.18 0.40
C ALA A 118 8.21 0.34 0.44
N TRP A 119 7.50 0.90 -0.55
CA TRP A 119 7.02 2.28 -0.47
C TRP A 119 5.74 2.34 0.35
N GLU A 120 5.73 3.20 1.36
CA GLU A 120 4.61 3.34 2.29
C GLU A 120 4.29 4.81 2.54
N GLY A 121 3.00 5.10 2.67
CA GLY A 121 2.49 6.38 3.14
C GLY A 121 1.92 6.25 4.53
N ASN A 122 1.84 7.35 5.27
CA ASN A 122 1.45 7.39 6.68
C ASN A 122 2.31 6.45 7.55
N THR A 123 3.63 6.53 7.36
CA THR A 123 4.62 5.70 8.05
C THR A 123 5.68 6.59 8.73
N SER A 124 6.42 6.05 9.70
CA SER A 124 7.48 6.75 10.44
C SER A 124 8.83 6.05 10.29
N LYS A 125 9.95 6.73 10.58
CA LYS A 125 11.28 6.09 10.67
C LYS A 125 11.34 4.91 11.65
N HIS A 126 10.40 4.81 12.59
CA HIS A 126 10.31 3.73 13.57
C HIS A 126 9.27 2.66 13.19
N GLY A 127 8.63 2.77 12.01
CA GLY A 127 7.72 1.78 11.46
C GLY A 127 6.27 1.91 11.90
N ASP A 128 5.92 3.00 12.60
CA ASP A 128 4.59 3.24 13.15
C ASP A 128 3.62 3.83 12.12
N THR A 129 2.33 3.53 12.30
CA THR A 129 1.21 3.93 11.42
C THR A 129 0.72 5.37 11.63
N ASP A 130 1.45 6.18 12.41
CA ASP A 130 1.14 7.58 12.72
C ASP A 130 2.31 8.52 12.34
N GLY A 131 3.21 8.04 11.48
CA GLY A 131 4.42 8.78 11.13
C GLY A 131 4.23 9.90 10.13
N GLY A 132 3.05 10.06 9.51
CA GLY A 132 2.74 11.21 8.68
C GLY A 132 3.65 11.45 7.47
N HIS A 133 4.50 10.48 7.08
CA HIS A 133 5.42 10.58 5.95
C HIS A 133 5.18 9.52 4.87
N VAL A 134 5.60 9.83 3.64
CA VAL A 134 5.92 8.84 2.61
C VAL A 134 7.41 8.52 2.67
N MET A 135 7.76 7.24 2.77
CA MET A 135 9.17 6.81 2.73
C MET A 135 9.33 5.36 2.30
N LEU A 136 10.55 5.02 1.88
CA LEU A 136 10.98 3.65 1.64
C LEU A 136 11.26 2.97 2.98
N GLN A 137 10.68 1.80 3.20
CA GLN A 137 10.78 1.06 4.45
C GLN A 137 11.38 -0.32 4.25
N ASP A 138 12.30 -0.67 5.14
CA ASP A 138 12.78 -2.04 5.32
C ASP A 138 11.78 -2.78 6.23
N ARG A 139 11.17 -3.84 5.70
CA ARG A 139 10.14 -4.63 6.39
C ARG A 139 10.53 -6.10 6.44
N TYR A 140 9.91 -6.81 7.38
CA TYR A 140 10.09 -8.24 7.60
C TYR A 140 8.80 -9.00 7.28
N ILE A 141 8.94 -10.21 6.73
CA ILE A 141 7.80 -11.05 6.33
C ILE A 141 6.86 -11.38 7.51
N ASN A 142 7.35 -11.38 8.74
CA ASN A 142 6.53 -11.65 9.93
C ASN A 142 5.45 -10.58 10.20
N SER A 143 5.60 -9.39 9.62
CA SER A 143 4.65 -8.28 9.69
C SER A 143 3.60 -8.31 8.57
N VAL A 144 3.81 -9.15 7.56
CA VAL A 144 2.95 -9.25 6.39
C VAL A 144 1.79 -10.18 6.68
N ARG A 145 0.59 -9.70 6.37
CA ARG A 145 -0.63 -10.51 6.36
C ARG A 145 -0.84 -11.15 4.99
N ALA A 146 -0.64 -10.41 3.91
CA ALA A 146 -0.74 -10.90 2.54
C ALA A 146 0.09 -10.03 1.59
N PHE A 147 0.69 -10.66 0.58
CA PHE A 147 1.08 -9.98 -0.64
C PHE A 147 -0.03 -10.16 -1.67
N VAL A 148 -0.24 -9.14 -2.51
CA VAL A 148 -1.33 -9.08 -3.46
C VAL A 148 -0.78 -8.72 -4.83
N ASN A 149 -1.06 -9.58 -5.82
CA ASN A 149 -0.89 -9.28 -7.23
C ASN A 149 -2.25 -8.84 -7.80
N PRO A 150 -2.52 -7.52 -7.92
CA PRO A 150 -3.84 -7.05 -8.30
C PRO A 150 -4.11 -7.26 -9.80
N GLU A 151 -5.37 -7.60 -10.14
CA GLU A 151 -5.83 -7.89 -11.52
C GLU A 151 -5.60 -6.72 -12.51
N VAL A 152 -5.39 -5.51 -12.01
CA VAL A 152 -5.22 -4.28 -12.80
C VAL A 152 -4.00 -4.29 -13.73
N TYR A 153 -3.04 -5.18 -13.51
CA TYR A 153 -1.89 -5.34 -14.39
C TYR A 153 -2.20 -6.10 -15.68
N GLY A 154 -3.40 -6.70 -15.79
CA GLY A 154 -3.76 -7.63 -16.87
C GLY A 154 -3.12 -9.00 -16.65
N TYR A 155 -3.81 -10.07 -17.07
CA TYR A 155 -3.22 -11.40 -17.10
C TYR A 155 -2.18 -11.45 -18.22
N ASN A 156 -0.90 -11.52 -17.86
CA ASN A 156 0.11 -11.99 -18.79
C ASN A 156 -0.05 -13.51 -18.88
N PHE A 157 -0.84 -13.97 -19.86
CA PHE A 157 -0.85 -15.37 -20.28
C PHE A 157 0.41 -15.69 -21.11
#